data_AF-A0A524EPI5-F1
#
_entry.id   AF-A0A524EPI5-F1
#
_cell.length_a   1.000
_cell.length_b   1.000
_cell.length_c   1.000
_cell.angle_alpha   90.00
_cell.angle_beta   90.00
_cell.angle_gamma   90.00
#
_symmetry.space_group_name_H-M   'P 1'
#
loop_
_entity.id
_entity.type
_entity.pdbx_description
1 polymer ?
#
loop_
_entity_poly.entity_id
_entity_poly.type
_entity_poly.pdbx_seq_one_letter_code
_entity_poly.pdbx_strand_id
1 'polypeptide(L)'
;MATQKKIDYQLGAILNIESHYPLDMWVVLPSHRGSSLKAAFLSEQESIYLRSGFHRCVIEPNTLASMAREAMRHHQKVPIALSRVQRETVLWMQDEDDAEWQVMGLLQYGRPPRGMAAPIRWIRLNRPHPDFMVTESRPERVTFPSDFNEQVNDLLTEIASYEVESEEVDCYITIDDKRDLYQVNHRSGDDSYSGIETSYTQEVIEYLRSPFRTGIFPSNEDGTTVVWDHLTDVEYPDVEIGTKDNPRTISMSFLKPFVHRSSFYPDVLSLPETCRSLLDMREGKDCTLVIREDKALAKHRIFDRFRVEFKGLEEYSSLKRLEQVTMHIFDVALLAECKQLVDTRAGEYHRVEIELGEIDFSQLPHLSEYERLDSLIEETILMAELGDDYGYENEPVSDEDAWGTDEDLVFLSSHIKVGRRGLVTIIARLGLESDKDNYDDIVIVENLSHHVHEGDVVSNSIWEEIDHRLGHLDISSVEIDRIYEEVEQIIEDRDLSLSDEEFY
;
A
#
# COMPACT_ATOMS: atom_id res chain seq x y z
N MET A 1 -43.14 13.34 10.20
CA MET A 1 -42.43 12.21 10.81
C MET A 1 -41.97 11.29 9.70
N ALA A 2 -40.71 11.38 9.30
CA ALA A 2 -40.13 10.46 8.33
C ALA A 2 -39.92 9.11 9.03
N THR A 3 -40.43 8.04 8.44
CA THR A 3 -40.27 6.67 8.93
C THR A 3 -38.79 6.34 8.91
N GLN A 4 -38.17 6.17 10.09
CA GLN A 4 -36.77 5.79 10.22
C GLN A 4 -36.60 4.42 9.56
N LYS A 5 -35.87 4.38 8.45
CA LYS A 5 -35.64 3.16 7.68
C LYS A 5 -34.75 2.27 8.54
N LYS A 6 -35.26 1.14 8.99
CA LYS A 6 -34.48 0.15 9.74
C LYS A 6 -33.32 -0.30 8.85
N ILE A 7 -32.10 0.07 9.23
CA ILE A 7 -30.88 -0.41 8.58
C ILE A 7 -30.64 -1.81 9.11
N ASP A 8 -30.60 -2.80 8.23
CA ASP A 8 -30.21 -4.16 8.59
C ASP A 8 -28.68 -4.24 8.61
N TYR A 9 -28.14 -4.53 9.79
CA TYR A 9 -26.71 -4.79 9.97
C TYR A 9 -26.44 -6.28 9.87
N GLN A 10 -25.37 -6.65 9.18
CA GLN A 10 -24.84 -8.01 9.17
C GLN A 10 -23.62 -8.06 10.07
N LEU A 11 -23.57 -9.01 11.00
CA LEU A 11 -22.51 -9.09 11.99
C LEU A 11 -21.35 -9.97 11.56
N GLY A 12 -20.15 -9.56 11.92
CA GLY A 12 -18.91 -10.31 11.78
C GLY A 12 -18.01 -10.09 12.98
N ALA A 13 -16.78 -10.56 12.92
CA ALA A 13 -15.78 -10.30 13.96
C ALA A 13 -14.37 -10.20 13.37
N ILE A 14 -13.51 -9.44 14.05
CA ILE A 14 -12.07 -9.59 13.94
C ILE A 14 -11.62 -10.53 15.07
N LEU A 15 -10.86 -11.57 14.74
CA LEU A 15 -10.27 -12.48 15.72
C LEU A 15 -8.76 -12.19 15.75
N ASN A 16 -8.30 -11.52 16.79
CA ASN A 16 -6.89 -11.29 17.06
C ASN A 16 -6.31 -12.50 17.80
N ILE A 17 -5.20 -13.06 17.35
CA ILE A 17 -4.66 -14.32 17.90
C ILE A 17 -3.74 -14.08 19.12
N GLU A 18 -3.21 -12.85 19.32
CA GLU A 18 -2.26 -12.40 20.38
C GLU A 18 -0.99 -13.25 20.61
N SER A 19 0.21 -12.66 20.72
CA SER A 19 0.63 -11.89 21.90
C SER A 19 1.85 -10.94 21.72
N HIS A 20 2.31 -10.67 20.49
CA HIS A 20 3.35 -9.65 20.24
C HIS A 20 3.09 -8.92 18.92
N TYR A 21 3.54 -7.66 18.83
CA TYR A 21 3.58 -6.92 17.56
C TYR A 21 4.65 -7.54 16.63
N PRO A 22 4.37 -7.68 15.32
CA PRO A 22 3.15 -7.28 14.60
C PRO A 22 1.97 -8.28 14.74
N LEU A 23 0.73 -7.83 14.49
CA LEU A 23 -0.50 -8.57 14.82
C LEU A 23 -1.00 -9.48 13.70
N ASP A 24 -1.39 -10.71 14.05
CA ASP A 24 -2.07 -11.65 13.16
C ASP A 24 -3.56 -11.71 13.46
N MET A 25 -4.40 -11.49 12.45
CA MET A 25 -5.85 -11.42 12.64
C MET A 25 -6.68 -12.04 11.53
N TRP A 26 -7.79 -12.67 11.94
CA TRP A 26 -8.85 -13.12 11.05
C TRP A 26 -9.96 -12.08 10.94
N VAL A 27 -10.30 -11.66 9.73
CA VAL A 27 -11.48 -10.83 9.46
C VAL A 27 -12.63 -11.74 9.00
N VAL A 28 -13.58 -11.99 9.89
CA VAL A 28 -14.75 -12.83 9.66
C VAL A 28 -15.94 -11.98 9.23
N LEU A 29 -16.35 -12.12 7.98
CA LEU A 29 -17.41 -11.34 7.35
C LEU A 29 -18.66 -12.19 7.09
N PRO A 30 -19.87 -11.64 7.30
CA PRO A 30 -21.10 -12.30 6.90
C PRO A 30 -21.24 -12.32 5.37
N SER A 31 -21.78 -13.42 4.85
CA SER A 31 -22.10 -13.54 3.43
C SER A 31 -23.36 -12.75 3.07
N HIS A 32 -23.33 -12.05 1.93
CA HIS A 32 -24.49 -11.29 1.44
C HIS A 32 -25.72 -12.16 1.08
N ARG A 33 -25.61 -13.50 1.08
CA ARG A 33 -26.65 -14.43 0.62
C ARG A 33 -27.06 -15.50 1.65
N GLY A 34 -26.85 -15.28 2.93
CA GLY A 34 -27.30 -16.21 3.98
C GLY A 34 -26.63 -15.96 5.32
N SER A 35 -26.78 -16.93 6.23
CA SER A 35 -26.08 -16.96 7.52
C SER A 35 -24.64 -17.48 7.42
N SER A 36 -24.11 -17.72 6.22
CA SER A 36 -22.74 -18.23 6.10
C SER A 36 -21.71 -17.13 6.33
N LEU A 37 -20.60 -17.50 6.96
CA LEU A 37 -19.46 -16.62 7.20
C LEU A 37 -18.39 -16.83 6.13
N LYS A 38 -17.52 -15.83 5.98
CA LYS A 38 -16.32 -15.87 5.15
C LYS A 38 -15.16 -15.31 5.93
N ALA A 39 -13.95 -15.73 5.61
CA ALA A 39 -12.76 -15.31 6.34
C ALA A 39 -11.65 -14.80 5.43
N ALA A 40 -11.00 -13.74 5.89
CA ALA A 40 -9.71 -13.26 5.42
C ALA A 40 -8.70 -13.41 6.55
N PHE A 41 -7.48 -13.82 6.24
CA PHE A 41 -6.38 -13.77 7.20
C PHE A 41 -5.41 -12.65 6.80
N LEU A 42 -5.12 -11.75 7.73
CA LEU A 42 -4.16 -10.68 7.59
C LEU A 42 -3.03 -10.94 8.58
N SER A 43 -1.81 -10.97 8.07
CA SER A 43 -0.62 -11.18 8.88
C SER A 43 0.18 -9.89 9.01
N GLU A 44 0.96 -9.77 10.07
CA GLU A 44 1.90 -8.67 10.31
C GLU A 44 1.26 -7.27 10.31
N GLN A 45 0.09 -7.15 10.94
CA GLN A 45 -0.65 -5.90 10.99
C GLN A 45 -0.15 -4.97 12.10
N GLU A 46 0.03 -3.69 11.78
CA GLU A 46 0.42 -2.65 12.76
C GLU A 46 -0.68 -2.29 13.76
N SER A 47 -1.92 -2.72 13.50
CA SER A 47 -3.06 -2.38 14.35
C SER A 47 -4.19 -3.37 14.14
N ILE A 48 -4.98 -3.59 15.20
CA ILE A 48 -6.26 -4.29 15.12
C ILE A 48 -7.29 -3.51 14.29
N TYR A 49 -7.12 -2.18 14.21
CA TYR A 49 -7.96 -1.30 13.41
C TYR A 49 -7.52 -1.30 11.95
N LEU A 50 -8.36 -1.85 11.08
CA LEU A 50 -8.12 -1.84 9.64
C LEU A 50 -8.13 -0.42 9.08
N ARG A 51 -6.94 0.09 8.73
CA ARG A 51 -6.79 1.42 8.12
C ARG A 51 -7.40 1.47 6.71
N SER A 52 -7.74 2.68 6.26
CA SER A 52 -8.10 2.90 4.86
C SER A 52 -6.93 2.50 3.95
N GLY A 53 -7.20 1.73 2.91
CA GLY A 53 -6.16 1.21 2.02
C GLY A 53 -6.50 -0.15 1.43
N PHE A 54 -5.50 -0.73 0.78
CA PHE A 54 -5.54 -2.08 0.25
C PHE A 54 -4.75 -3.00 1.18
N HIS A 55 -5.39 -4.08 1.63
CA HIS A 55 -4.83 -5.09 2.51
C HIS A 55 -4.76 -6.40 1.76
N ARG A 56 -3.55 -6.90 1.56
CA ARG A 56 -3.33 -8.23 1.00
C ARG A 56 -3.60 -9.26 2.09
N CYS A 57 -4.35 -10.30 1.73
CA CYS A 57 -4.60 -11.40 2.65
C CYS A 57 -3.67 -12.57 2.32
N VAL A 58 -3.35 -13.36 3.33
CA VAL A 58 -2.70 -14.65 3.15
C VAL A 58 -3.68 -15.57 2.43
N ILE A 59 -3.18 -16.29 1.44
CA ILE A 59 -3.96 -17.21 0.62
C ILE A 59 -3.43 -18.64 0.63
N GLU A 60 -2.24 -18.85 1.18
CA GLU A 60 -1.59 -20.14 1.23
C GLU A 60 -2.38 -21.12 2.12
N PRO A 61 -2.76 -22.31 1.61
CA PRO A 61 -3.61 -23.24 2.34
C PRO A 61 -3.07 -23.70 3.70
N ASN A 62 -1.77 -23.98 3.79
CA ASN A 62 -1.18 -24.55 5.00
C ASN A 62 -0.98 -23.51 6.09
N THR A 63 -0.50 -22.31 5.73
CA THR A 63 -0.52 -21.17 6.65
C THR A 63 -1.94 -20.87 7.13
N LEU A 64 -2.94 -20.80 6.25
CA LEU A 64 -4.34 -20.60 6.66
C LEU A 64 -4.84 -21.69 7.61
N ALA A 65 -4.55 -22.96 7.34
CA ALA A 65 -4.95 -24.08 8.17
C ALA A 65 -4.29 -24.02 9.56
N SER A 66 -2.99 -23.68 9.62
CA SER A 66 -2.25 -23.47 10.86
C SER A 66 -2.86 -22.33 11.68
N MET A 67 -3.04 -21.16 11.07
CA MET A 67 -3.57 -19.97 11.74
C MET A 67 -5.04 -20.12 12.15
N ALA A 68 -5.82 -20.94 11.45
CA ALA A 68 -7.18 -21.28 11.87
C ALA A 68 -7.19 -22.16 13.13
N ARG A 69 -6.25 -23.12 13.23
CA ARG A 69 -6.08 -23.94 14.44
C ARG A 69 -5.61 -23.11 15.63
N GLU A 70 -4.77 -22.13 15.38
CA GLU A 70 -4.31 -21.21 16.41
C GLU A 70 -5.46 -20.34 16.93
N ALA A 71 -6.22 -19.72 16.03
CA ALA A 71 -7.41 -18.95 16.39
C ALA A 71 -8.46 -19.79 17.15
N MET A 72 -8.61 -21.08 16.86
CA MET A 72 -9.50 -21.96 17.64
C MET A 72 -9.04 -22.17 19.10
N ARG A 73 -7.74 -22.01 19.40
CA ARG A 73 -7.19 -22.15 20.75
C ARG A 73 -7.25 -20.84 21.51
N HIS A 74 -6.81 -19.77 20.88
CA HIS A 74 -6.65 -18.45 21.48
C HIS A 74 -7.06 -17.38 20.48
N HIS A 75 -8.05 -16.58 20.85
CA HIS A 75 -8.34 -15.33 20.16
C HIS A 75 -9.05 -14.34 21.07
N GLN A 76 -8.74 -13.06 20.88
CA GLN A 76 -9.56 -11.94 21.30
C GLN A 76 -10.50 -11.56 20.15
N LYS A 77 -11.77 -11.32 20.48
CA LYS A 77 -12.82 -11.06 19.49
C LYS A 77 -13.23 -9.61 19.53
N VAL A 78 -13.03 -8.89 18.44
CA VAL A 78 -13.55 -7.54 18.24
C VAL A 78 -14.78 -7.56 17.33
N PRO A 79 -15.93 -7.06 17.78
CA PRO A 79 -17.14 -7.04 16.98
C PRO A 79 -17.02 -6.11 15.76
N ILE A 80 -17.48 -6.58 14.61
CA ILE A 80 -17.68 -5.74 13.42
C ILE A 80 -19.11 -5.85 12.90
N ALA A 81 -19.59 -4.80 12.26
CA ALA A 81 -20.89 -4.76 11.61
C ALA A 81 -20.75 -4.25 10.19
N LEU A 82 -21.50 -4.85 9.28
CA LEU A 82 -21.64 -4.40 7.90
C LEU A 82 -23.02 -3.80 7.71
N SER A 83 -23.08 -2.55 7.24
CA SER A 83 -24.32 -1.95 6.75
C SER A 83 -24.23 -1.76 5.24
N ARG A 84 -25.39 -1.69 4.58
CA ARG A 84 -25.46 -1.42 3.15
C ARG A 84 -26.12 -0.08 2.90
N VAL A 85 -25.37 0.83 2.29
CA VAL A 85 -25.83 2.16 1.95
C VAL A 85 -25.79 2.29 0.44
N GLN A 86 -26.95 2.50 -0.15
CA GLN A 86 -27.11 2.43 -1.61
C GLN A 86 -26.59 1.10 -2.19
N ARG A 87 -25.38 1.09 -2.75
CA ARG A 87 -24.72 -0.08 -3.34
C ARG A 87 -23.40 -0.43 -2.66
N GLU A 88 -22.96 0.35 -1.68
CA GLU A 88 -21.70 0.18 -0.99
C GLU A 88 -21.89 -0.48 0.37
N THR A 89 -20.88 -1.22 0.80
CA THR A 89 -20.84 -1.89 2.10
C THR A 89 -19.99 -1.05 3.02
N VAL A 90 -20.53 -0.64 4.17
CA VAL A 90 -19.79 0.10 5.20
C VAL A 90 -19.34 -0.89 6.25
N LEU A 91 -18.05 -0.85 6.60
CA LEU A 91 -17.51 -1.58 7.74
C LEU A 91 -17.52 -0.69 8.98
N TRP A 92 -18.15 -1.21 10.02
CA TRP A 92 -18.14 -0.64 11.36
C TRP A 92 -17.37 -1.58 12.28
N MET A 93 -16.59 -1.02 13.19
CA MET A 93 -15.87 -1.77 14.21
C MET A 93 -16.26 -1.21 15.57
N GLN A 94 -16.45 -2.09 16.55
CA GLN A 94 -16.72 -1.66 17.91
C GLN A 94 -15.40 -1.40 18.62
N ASP A 95 -15.29 -0.23 19.24
CA ASP A 95 -14.19 0.15 20.11
C ASP A 95 -14.17 -0.74 21.35
N GLU A 96 -12.97 -1.16 21.78
CA GLU A 96 -12.80 -2.04 22.94
C GLU A 96 -13.13 -1.32 24.25
N ASP A 97 -12.85 -0.02 24.34
CA ASP A 97 -12.91 0.74 25.59
C ASP A 97 -14.33 1.27 25.87
N ASP A 98 -14.96 1.91 24.89
CA ASP A 98 -16.23 2.62 25.08
C ASP A 98 -17.45 1.89 24.48
N ALA A 99 -17.23 0.73 23.86
CA ALA A 99 -18.24 -0.02 23.12
C ALA A 99 -18.95 0.81 22.02
N GLU A 100 -18.35 1.93 21.59
CA GLU A 100 -18.83 2.77 20.50
C GLU A 100 -18.52 2.16 19.13
N TRP A 101 -19.39 2.42 18.15
CA TRP A 101 -19.19 1.94 16.77
C TRP A 101 -18.50 3.01 15.93
N GLN A 102 -17.30 2.70 15.47
CA GLN A 102 -16.51 3.52 14.56
C GLN A 102 -16.67 3.08 13.10
N VAL A 103 -16.63 4.03 12.17
CA VAL A 103 -16.64 3.72 10.73
C VAL A 103 -15.21 3.51 10.25
N MET A 104 -14.91 2.29 9.79
CA MET A 104 -13.60 1.95 9.22
C MET A 104 -13.50 2.36 7.75
N GLY A 105 -14.62 2.29 7.03
CA GLY A 105 -14.73 2.77 5.66
C GLY A 105 -15.64 1.91 4.77
N LEU A 106 -15.54 2.16 3.47
CA LEU A 106 -16.29 1.44 2.44
C LEU A 106 -15.53 0.16 2.08
N LEU A 107 -16.10 -0.97 2.45
CA LEU A 107 -15.52 -2.30 2.32
C LEU A 107 -15.76 -2.92 0.94
N GLN A 108 -14.66 -3.32 0.31
CA GLN A 108 -14.61 -4.22 -0.82
C GLN A 108 -13.65 -5.36 -0.49
N TYR A 109 -13.90 -6.55 -1.03
CA TYR A 109 -13.00 -7.68 -0.80
C TYR A 109 -13.01 -8.68 -1.95
N GLY A 110 -11.89 -9.39 -2.11
CA GLY A 110 -11.74 -10.48 -3.06
C GLY A 110 -12.58 -11.68 -2.63
N ARG A 111 -13.54 -12.11 -3.47
CA ARG A 111 -14.40 -13.26 -3.14
C ARG A 111 -13.57 -14.54 -2.98
N PRO A 112 -13.88 -15.38 -1.98
CA PRO A 112 -13.28 -16.71 -1.90
C PRO A 112 -13.52 -17.56 -3.15
N PRO A 113 -12.71 -18.61 -3.36
CA PRO A 113 -12.96 -19.60 -4.39
C PRO A 113 -14.40 -20.14 -4.34
N ARG A 114 -14.90 -20.56 -5.51
CA ARG A 114 -16.30 -21.02 -5.60
C ARG A 114 -16.53 -22.23 -4.70
N GLY A 115 -17.40 -22.08 -3.72
CA GLY A 115 -17.76 -23.15 -2.79
C GLY A 115 -16.94 -23.17 -1.50
N MET A 116 -15.99 -22.25 -1.33
CA MET A 116 -15.17 -22.12 -0.13
C MET A 116 -15.55 -20.86 0.65
N ALA A 117 -15.34 -20.89 1.97
CA ALA A 117 -15.53 -19.74 2.84
C ALA A 117 -14.28 -18.84 2.95
N ALA A 118 -13.11 -19.39 2.61
CA ALA A 118 -11.81 -18.74 2.60
C ALA A 118 -10.94 -19.29 1.44
N PRO A 119 -9.84 -18.61 1.05
CA PRO A 119 -9.44 -17.29 1.51
C PRO A 119 -10.19 -16.17 0.80
N ILE A 120 -10.62 -15.16 1.55
CA ILE A 120 -10.71 -13.80 0.99
C ILE A 120 -9.29 -13.34 0.70
N ARG A 121 -9.01 -12.97 -0.55
CA ARG A 121 -7.62 -12.78 -1.06
C ARG A 121 -7.07 -11.37 -0.83
N TRP A 122 -7.98 -10.42 -0.63
CA TRP A 122 -7.65 -9.03 -0.34
C TRP A 122 -8.87 -8.33 0.26
N ILE A 123 -8.61 -7.30 1.06
CA ILE A 123 -9.60 -6.37 1.60
C ILE A 123 -9.20 -4.96 1.15
N ARG A 124 -10.18 -4.14 0.77
CA ARG A 124 -9.98 -2.72 0.46
C ARG A 124 -10.97 -1.88 1.23
N LEU A 125 -10.46 -0.88 1.94
CA LEU A 125 -11.23 0.11 2.66
C LEU A 125 -11.02 1.48 2.04
N ASN A 126 -12.07 2.04 1.45
CA ASN A 126 -12.03 3.41 0.94
C ASN A 126 -12.62 4.37 1.97
N ARG A 127 -12.08 5.59 2.05
CA ARG A 127 -12.64 6.63 2.91
C ARG A 127 -14.05 7.00 2.43
N PRO A 128 -15.06 7.02 3.32
CA PRO A 128 -16.39 7.46 2.94
C PRO A 128 -16.39 8.95 2.65
N HIS A 129 -17.21 9.40 1.68
CA HIS A 129 -17.37 10.83 1.43
C HIS A 129 -17.96 11.53 2.67
N PRO A 130 -17.55 12.76 3.04
CA PRO A 130 -18.07 13.43 4.23
C PRO A 130 -19.60 13.50 4.30
N ASP A 131 -20.27 13.70 3.16
CA ASP A 131 -21.74 13.74 3.07
C ASP A 131 -22.40 12.39 3.35
N PHE A 132 -21.69 11.28 3.15
CA PHE A 132 -22.16 9.93 3.46
C PHE A 132 -22.36 9.76 4.98
N MET A 133 -21.50 10.39 5.79
CA MET A 133 -21.55 10.35 7.27
C MET A 133 -22.67 11.23 7.88
N VAL A 134 -23.47 11.91 7.05
CA VAL A 134 -24.58 12.77 7.50
C VAL A 134 -25.91 12.01 7.52
N THR A 135 -26.05 10.93 6.77
CA THR A 135 -27.32 10.19 6.59
C THR A 135 -27.41 8.87 7.35
N GLU A 136 -26.30 8.39 7.93
CA GLU A 136 -26.23 7.06 8.51
C GLU A 136 -26.57 7.05 10.00
N SER A 137 -27.47 6.15 10.39
CA SER A 137 -27.62 5.76 11.80
C SER A 137 -26.48 4.81 12.16
N ARG A 138 -25.73 5.14 13.21
CA ARG A 138 -24.74 4.23 13.82
C ARG A 138 -25.45 2.93 14.26
N PRO A 139 -24.77 1.77 14.26
CA PRO A 139 -25.36 0.56 14.81
C PRO A 139 -25.73 0.77 16.30
N GLU A 140 -27.02 0.72 16.63
CA GLU A 140 -27.49 0.82 18.01
C GLU A 140 -27.76 -0.59 18.56
N ARG A 141 -27.03 -0.98 19.62
CA ARG A 141 -27.21 -2.25 20.37
C ARG A 141 -27.27 -3.50 19.46
N VAL A 142 -26.18 -3.78 18.76
CA VAL A 142 -26.09 -4.98 17.93
C VAL A 142 -25.61 -6.16 18.77
N THR A 143 -26.49 -7.15 18.96
CA THR A 143 -26.15 -8.41 19.64
C THR A 143 -25.88 -9.50 18.63
N PHE A 144 -24.78 -10.24 18.80
CA PHE A 144 -24.53 -11.44 18.00
C PHE A 144 -25.67 -12.46 18.12
N PRO A 145 -25.98 -13.19 17.04
CA PRO A 145 -26.75 -14.42 17.13
C PRO A 145 -26.15 -15.35 18.19
N SER A 146 -27.00 -16.08 18.92
CA SER A 146 -26.56 -16.99 19.98
C SER A 146 -25.62 -18.09 19.47
N ASP A 147 -25.71 -18.43 18.19
CA ASP A 147 -24.93 -19.43 17.47
C ASP A 147 -23.71 -18.84 16.74
N PHE A 148 -23.44 -17.53 16.84
CA PHE A 148 -22.34 -16.91 16.08
C PHE A 148 -20.98 -17.53 16.40
N ASN A 149 -20.67 -17.79 17.67
CA ASN A 149 -19.41 -18.43 18.05
C ASN A 149 -19.31 -19.86 17.51
N GLU A 150 -20.43 -20.59 17.43
CA GLU A 150 -20.47 -21.93 16.83
C GLU A 150 -20.19 -21.84 15.33
N GLN A 151 -20.82 -20.89 14.63
CA GLN A 151 -20.55 -20.65 13.20
C GLN A 151 -19.09 -20.24 12.92
N VAL A 152 -18.47 -19.45 13.80
CA VAL A 152 -17.05 -19.08 13.70
C VAL A 152 -16.17 -20.31 13.89
N ASN A 153 -16.45 -21.15 14.90
CA ASN A 153 -15.69 -22.37 15.13
C ASN A 153 -15.85 -23.38 13.98
N ASP A 154 -17.05 -23.51 13.42
CA ASP A 154 -17.31 -24.34 12.25
C ASP A 154 -16.52 -23.84 11.03
N LEU A 155 -16.49 -22.51 10.82
CA LEU A 155 -15.69 -21.87 9.77
C LEU A 155 -14.20 -22.16 9.95
N LEU A 156 -13.64 -21.94 11.14
CA LEU A 156 -12.22 -22.18 11.41
C LEU A 156 -11.88 -23.67 11.28
N THR A 157 -12.79 -24.57 11.67
CA THR A 157 -12.64 -26.02 11.48
C THR A 157 -12.63 -26.39 9.99
N GLU A 158 -13.51 -25.78 9.19
CA GLU A 158 -13.52 -25.96 7.73
C GLU A 158 -12.19 -25.51 7.13
N ILE A 159 -11.68 -24.34 7.49
CA ILE A 159 -10.41 -23.80 6.99
C ILE A 159 -9.23 -24.68 7.42
N ALA A 160 -9.20 -25.12 8.68
CA ALA A 160 -8.16 -26.02 9.20
C ALA A 160 -8.13 -27.39 8.49
N SER A 161 -9.22 -27.76 7.80
CA SER A 161 -9.31 -28.99 6.99
C SER A 161 -8.80 -28.83 5.56
N TYR A 162 -8.50 -27.60 5.12
CA TYR A 162 -7.93 -27.32 3.79
C TYR A 162 -6.44 -27.59 3.69
N GLU A 163 -5.80 -28.12 4.75
CA GLU A 163 -4.40 -28.51 4.72
C GLU A 163 -4.16 -29.51 3.58
N VAL A 164 -3.18 -29.20 2.74
CA VAL A 164 -2.80 -30.00 1.58
C VAL A 164 -1.30 -30.27 1.61
N GLU A 165 -0.88 -31.34 0.96
CA GLU A 165 0.54 -31.48 0.65
C GLU A 165 0.92 -30.36 -0.33
N SER A 166 1.82 -29.47 0.11
CA SER A 166 2.26 -28.32 -0.68
C SER A 166 3.76 -28.18 -0.69
N GLU A 167 4.24 -27.54 -1.74
CA GLU A 167 5.63 -27.22 -1.97
C GLU A 167 5.74 -25.75 -2.37
N GLU A 168 6.57 -24.99 -1.67
CA GLU A 168 6.90 -23.60 -2.00
C GLU A 168 7.90 -23.59 -3.16
N VAL A 169 7.66 -22.77 -4.17
CA VAL A 169 8.50 -22.72 -5.38
C VAL A 169 8.79 -21.31 -5.83
N ASP A 170 9.94 -21.15 -6.47
CA ASP A 170 10.20 -20.01 -7.34
C ASP A 170 9.65 -20.28 -8.75
N CYS A 171 9.02 -19.27 -9.34
CA CYS A 171 8.59 -19.26 -10.72
C CYS A 171 9.65 -18.61 -11.62
N TYR A 172 10.20 -19.38 -12.56
CA TYR A 172 11.23 -18.93 -13.49
C TYR A 172 10.68 -18.81 -14.91
N ILE A 173 10.73 -17.61 -15.49
CA ILE A 173 10.22 -17.35 -16.85
C ILE A 173 11.35 -17.48 -17.88
N THR A 174 11.17 -18.32 -18.89
CA THR A 174 12.11 -18.49 -20.01
C THR A 174 11.39 -18.48 -21.37
N ILE A 175 12.16 -18.54 -22.45
CA ILE A 175 11.67 -18.56 -23.84
C ILE A 175 12.26 -19.77 -24.58
N ASP A 176 11.40 -20.57 -25.20
CA ASP A 176 11.79 -21.54 -26.23
C ASP A 176 11.75 -20.85 -27.60
N ASP A 177 12.92 -20.42 -28.08
CA ASP A 177 13.10 -19.68 -29.33
C ASP A 177 12.80 -20.50 -30.60
N LYS A 178 12.80 -21.83 -30.50
CA LYS A 178 12.49 -22.73 -31.63
C LYS A 178 11.00 -22.96 -31.78
N ARG A 179 10.27 -22.94 -30.66
CA ARG A 179 8.83 -23.17 -30.62
C ARG A 179 8.03 -21.87 -30.53
N ASP A 180 8.70 -20.72 -30.37
CA ASP A 180 8.08 -19.41 -30.14
C ASP A 180 7.14 -19.43 -28.91
N LEU A 181 7.61 -20.01 -27.79
CA LEU A 181 6.83 -20.17 -26.56
C LEU A 181 7.50 -19.53 -25.36
N TYR A 182 6.71 -18.91 -24.49
CA TYR A 182 7.09 -18.70 -23.10
C TYR A 182 6.98 -20.02 -22.34
N GLN A 183 7.90 -20.24 -21.41
CA GLN A 183 7.82 -21.33 -20.45
C GLN A 183 7.95 -20.74 -19.04
N VAL A 184 7.03 -21.12 -18.15
CA VAL A 184 7.16 -20.86 -16.72
C VAL A 184 7.50 -22.19 -16.07
N ASN A 185 8.67 -22.26 -15.43
CA ASN A 185 9.11 -23.41 -14.68
C ASN A 185 9.02 -23.12 -13.19
N HIS A 186 8.73 -24.14 -12.39
CA HIS A 186 8.81 -24.09 -10.94
C HIS A 186 10.16 -24.64 -10.50
N ARG A 187 10.74 -24.06 -9.45
CA ARG A 187 11.97 -24.55 -8.83
C ARG A 187 11.75 -24.67 -7.33
N SER A 188 12.10 -25.82 -6.78
CA SER A 188 12.10 -26.11 -5.34
C SER A 188 13.45 -26.70 -4.97
N GLY A 189 14.32 -25.91 -4.36
CA GLY A 189 15.72 -26.29 -4.15
C GLY A 189 16.42 -26.65 -5.48
N ASP A 190 16.88 -27.89 -5.58
CA ASP A 190 17.55 -28.42 -6.78
C ASP A 190 16.58 -29.00 -7.82
N ASP A 191 15.31 -29.21 -7.45
CA ASP A 191 14.31 -29.81 -8.32
C ASP A 191 13.62 -28.74 -9.18
N SER A 192 13.26 -29.10 -10.41
CA SER A 192 12.56 -28.21 -11.33
C SER A 192 11.45 -28.94 -12.07
N TYR A 193 10.30 -28.28 -12.17
CA TYR A 193 9.07 -28.81 -12.75
C TYR A 193 8.54 -27.85 -13.80
N SER A 194 7.90 -28.36 -14.85
CA SER A 194 7.24 -27.53 -15.85
C SER A 194 5.93 -26.98 -15.30
N GLY A 195 5.76 -25.66 -15.31
CA GLY A 195 4.48 -25.00 -15.02
C GLY A 195 3.61 -24.93 -16.28
N ILE A 196 3.77 -23.87 -17.06
CA ILE A 196 3.03 -23.68 -18.32
C ILE A 196 3.95 -23.43 -19.51
N GLU A 197 3.49 -23.84 -20.69
CA GLU A 197 4.03 -23.40 -21.98
C GLU A 197 2.94 -22.68 -22.76
N THR A 198 3.20 -21.46 -23.22
CA THR A 198 2.22 -20.69 -24.00
C THR A 198 2.87 -19.74 -24.98
N SER A 199 2.19 -19.48 -26.09
CA SER A 199 2.59 -18.45 -27.04
C SER A 199 2.14 -17.04 -26.64
N TYR A 200 1.23 -16.89 -25.67
CA TYR A 200 0.58 -15.62 -25.35
C TYR A 200 1.14 -14.98 -24.08
N THR A 201 1.52 -13.70 -24.17
CA THR A 201 2.11 -12.97 -23.04
C THR A 201 1.12 -12.79 -21.89
N GLN A 202 -0.16 -12.57 -22.21
CA GLN A 202 -1.20 -12.43 -21.19
C GLN A 202 -1.38 -13.73 -20.39
N GLU A 203 -1.31 -14.90 -21.02
CA GLU A 203 -1.46 -16.18 -20.32
C GLU A 203 -0.35 -16.40 -19.29
N VAL A 204 0.88 -15.96 -19.57
CA VAL A 204 2.00 -15.96 -18.60
C VAL A 204 1.66 -15.10 -17.38
N ILE A 205 1.21 -13.86 -17.61
CA ILE A 205 0.84 -12.93 -16.53
C ILE A 205 -0.33 -13.48 -15.71
N GLU A 206 -1.34 -14.05 -16.37
CA GLU A 206 -2.49 -14.62 -15.68
C GLU A 206 -2.14 -15.85 -14.86
N TYR A 207 -1.24 -16.69 -15.37
CA TYR A 207 -0.74 -17.85 -14.65
C TYR A 207 0.01 -17.47 -13.38
N LEU A 208 1.02 -16.59 -13.50
CA LEU A 208 1.84 -16.15 -12.36
C LEU A 208 1.00 -15.47 -11.28
N ARG A 209 -0.11 -14.84 -11.65
CA ARG A 209 -1.05 -14.18 -10.73
C ARG A 209 -2.21 -15.06 -10.29
N SER A 210 -2.31 -16.27 -10.84
CA SER A 210 -3.48 -17.11 -10.67
C SER A 210 -3.80 -17.41 -9.20
N PRO A 211 -2.83 -17.65 -8.29
CA PRO A 211 -3.16 -17.88 -6.89
C PRO A 211 -3.78 -16.65 -6.25
N PHE A 212 -3.19 -15.48 -6.44
CA PHE A 212 -3.74 -14.22 -5.94
C PHE A 212 -5.12 -13.88 -6.54
N ARG A 213 -5.34 -14.15 -7.82
CA ARG A 213 -6.60 -13.85 -8.52
C ARG A 213 -7.72 -14.82 -8.19
N THR A 214 -7.40 -16.10 -8.00
CA THR A 214 -8.40 -17.18 -7.87
C THR A 214 -8.53 -17.66 -6.43
N GLY A 215 -7.46 -17.62 -5.64
CA GLY A 215 -7.35 -18.25 -4.32
C GLY A 215 -7.09 -19.75 -4.41
N ILE A 216 -6.67 -20.24 -5.58
CA ILE A 216 -6.37 -21.65 -5.84
C ILE A 216 -4.99 -21.74 -6.47
N PHE A 217 -4.22 -22.72 -6.00
CA PHE A 217 -2.89 -23.04 -6.51
C PHE A 217 -2.97 -24.27 -7.44
N PRO A 218 -2.13 -24.34 -8.49
CA PRO A 218 -2.02 -25.54 -9.31
C PRO A 218 -1.37 -26.69 -8.54
N SER A 219 -1.52 -27.91 -9.06
CA SER A 219 -0.87 -29.10 -8.53
C SER A 219 0.04 -29.74 -9.58
N ASN A 220 1.14 -30.32 -9.13
CA ASN A 220 2.03 -31.15 -9.93
C ASN A 220 1.38 -32.50 -10.29
N GLU A 221 2.05 -33.30 -11.13
CA GLU A 221 1.54 -34.60 -11.60
C GLU A 221 1.28 -35.62 -10.48
N ASP A 222 2.02 -35.51 -9.38
CA ASP A 222 1.88 -36.33 -8.17
C ASP A 222 0.73 -35.89 -7.25
N GLY A 223 0.12 -34.74 -7.53
CA GLY A 223 -0.96 -34.14 -6.74
C GLY A 223 -0.50 -33.12 -5.70
N THR A 224 0.81 -32.87 -5.58
CA THR A 224 1.37 -31.86 -4.66
C THR A 224 0.99 -30.46 -5.13
N THR A 225 0.49 -29.63 -4.21
CA THR A 225 0.08 -28.25 -4.52
C THR A 225 1.31 -27.34 -4.57
N VAL A 226 1.45 -26.59 -5.65
CA VAL A 226 2.60 -25.70 -5.87
C VAL A 226 2.26 -24.29 -5.45
N VAL A 227 2.98 -23.75 -4.47
CA VAL A 227 2.70 -22.47 -3.83
C VAL A 227 3.78 -21.46 -4.20
N TRP A 228 3.36 -20.26 -4.60
CA TRP A 228 4.25 -19.12 -4.78
C TRP A 228 3.49 -17.80 -4.56
N ASP A 229 4.25 -16.76 -4.26
CA ASP A 229 3.87 -15.38 -4.24
C ASP A 229 4.31 -14.67 -5.51
N HIS A 230 3.34 -14.17 -6.28
CA HIS A 230 3.59 -13.40 -7.50
C HIS A 230 4.45 -12.12 -7.34
N LEU A 231 4.65 -11.61 -6.11
CA LEU A 231 5.46 -10.42 -5.86
C LEU A 231 6.93 -10.74 -5.54
N THR A 232 7.20 -11.86 -4.87
CA THR A 232 8.53 -12.19 -4.33
C THR A 232 9.15 -13.40 -5.00
N ASP A 233 8.32 -14.37 -5.41
CA ASP A 233 8.78 -15.71 -5.82
C ASP A 233 8.83 -15.83 -7.35
N VAL A 234 8.78 -14.73 -8.09
CA VAL A 234 8.84 -14.73 -9.56
C VAL A 234 10.18 -14.15 -10.01
N GLU A 235 10.97 -14.99 -10.67
CA GLU A 235 12.24 -14.60 -11.27
C GLU A 235 12.06 -14.13 -12.71
N TYR A 236 12.65 -12.98 -13.01
CA TYR A 236 12.61 -12.35 -14.33
C TYR A 236 14.01 -12.32 -14.96
N PRO A 237 14.53 -13.46 -15.45
CA PRO A 237 15.90 -13.58 -15.92
C PRO A 237 16.15 -12.86 -17.25
N ASP A 238 17.44 -12.69 -17.55
CA ASP A 238 17.91 -12.33 -18.87
C ASP A 238 18.04 -13.62 -19.71
N VAL A 239 17.27 -13.72 -20.78
CA VAL A 239 17.17 -14.92 -21.63
C VAL A 239 17.96 -14.69 -22.92
N GLU A 240 18.94 -15.55 -23.18
CA GLU A 240 19.65 -15.59 -24.44
C GLU A 240 18.80 -16.24 -25.54
N ILE A 241 18.58 -15.52 -26.64
CA ILE A 241 17.81 -15.96 -27.81
C ILE A 241 18.63 -15.81 -29.09
N GLY A 242 18.26 -16.55 -30.14
CA GLY A 242 18.86 -16.43 -31.46
C GLY A 242 19.95 -17.46 -31.74
N THR A 243 20.72 -17.24 -32.80
CA THR A 243 21.73 -18.21 -33.23
C THR A 243 23.03 -18.02 -32.46
N LYS A 244 23.86 -19.07 -32.38
CA LYS A 244 25.21 -18.99 -31.79
C LYS A 244 26.09 -17.88 -32.38
N ASP A 245 25.86 -17.53 -33.64
CA ASP A 245 26.62 -16.52 -34.35
C ASP A 245 26.11 -15.08 -34.11
N ASN A 246 24.89 -14.93 -33.57
CA ASN A 246 24.28 -13.65 -33.25
C ASN A 246 23.30 -13.77 -32.07
N PRO A 247 23.82 -14.06 -30.86
CA PRO A 247 23.00 -14.14 -29.66
C PRO A 247 22.46 -12.75 -29.32
N ARG A 248 21.21 -12.70 -28.85
CA ARG A 248 20.56 -11.52 -28.32
C ARG A 248 20.02 -11.84 -26.94
N THR A 249 19.95 -10.85 -26.06
CA THR A 249 19.47 -11.06 -24.69
C THR A 249 18.22 -10.24 -24.46
N ILE A 250 17.15 -10.90 -24.04
CA ILE A 250 15.89 -10.26 -23.64
C ILE A 250 15.72 -10.45 -22.13
N SER A 251 15.57 -9.35 -21.40
CA SER A 251 15.25 -9.38 -19.99
C SER A 251 13.76 -9.59 -19.79
N MET A 252 13.35 -10.62 -19.05
CA MET A 252 11.93 -10.85 -18.74
C MET A 252 11.35 -9.83 -17.75
N SER A 253 12.18 -8.94 -17.20
CA SER A 253 11.80 -7.92 -16.21
C SER A 253 10.74 -6.93 -16.72
N PHE A 254 10.54 -6.80 -18.03
CA PHE A 254 9.45 -5.99 -18.60
C PHE A 254 8.04 -6.51 -18.21
N LEU A 255 7.92 -7.77 -17.77
CA LEU A 255 6.67 -8.36 -17.29
C LEU A 255 6.35 -8.00 -15.83
N LYS A 256 7.37 -7.66 -15.02
CA LYS A 256 7.25 -7.45 -13.57
C LYS A 256 6.12 -6.48 -13.19
N PRO A 257 5.98 -5.30 -13.83
CA PRO A 257 4.89 -4.38 -13.49
C PRO A 257 3.49 -4.96 -13.70
N PHE A 258 3.32 -5.79 -14.73
CA PHE A 258 2.03 -6.39 -15.10
C PHE A 258 1.72 -7.65 -14.28
N VAL A 259 2.72 -8.35 -13.77
CA VAL A 259 2.53 -9.42 -12.79
C VAL A 259 2.14 -8.80 -11.45
N HIS A 260 2.86 -7.79 -10.98
CA HIS A 260 2.65 -7.18 -9.66
C HIS A 260 1.37 -6.34 -9.60
N ARG A 261 0.99 -5.65 -10.69
CA ARG A 261 -0.20 -4.77 -10.74
C ARG A 261 -1.09 -5.05 -11.95
N SER A 262 -2.40 -5.22 -11.73
CA SER A 262 -3.36 -5.59 -12.81
C SER A 262 -3.78 -4.44 -13.68
N SER A 263 -3.72 -3.24 -13.13
CA SER A 263 -4.06 -2.01 -13.82
C SER A 263 -2.81 -1.16 -14.08
N PHE A 264 -1.67 -1.81 -14.33
CA PHE A 264 -0.42 -1.10 -14.60
C PHE A 264 -0.48 -0.39 -15.96
N TYR A 265 -0.99 0.84 -15.95
CA TYR A 265 -1.19 1.74 -17.09
C TYR A 265 -1.52 1.07 -18.44
N PRO A 266 -2.60 0.24 -18.52
CA PRO A 266 -2.90 -0.57 -19.69
C PRO A 266 -3.21 0.24 -20.95
N ASP A 267 -3.62 1.50 -20.81
CA ASP A 267 -3.89 2.42 -21.93
C ASP A 267 -2.62 3.11 -22.46
N VAL A 268 -1.51 3.01 -21.73
CA VAL A 268 -0.28 3.78 -21.95
C VAL A 268 0.87 2.86 -22.33
N LEU A 269 1.08 1.78 -21.56
CA LEU A 269 2.13 0.80 -21.77
C LEU A 269 1.51 -0.51 -22.27
N SER A 270 1.97 -0.97 -23.42
CA SER A 270 1.50 -2.20 -24.04
C SER A 270 2.62 -3.23 -24.10
N LEU A 271 2.26 -4.50 -23.91
CA LEU A 271 3.16 -5.63 -24.08
C LEU A 271 3.02 -6.25 -25.49
N PRO A 272 4.04 -6.98 -25.99
CA PRO A 272 3.84 -7.87 -27.12
C PRO A 272 2.69 -8.83 -26.81
N GLU A 273 1.83 -9.10 -27.80
CA GLU A 273 0.70 -10.02 -27.59
C GLU A 273 1.17 -11.47 -27.47
N THR A 274 2.26 -11.82 -28.19
CA THR A 274 2.79 -13.17 -28.29
C THR A 274 4.29 -13.22 -28.10
N CYS A 275 4.81 -14.40 -27.73
CA CYS A 275 6.24 -14.69 -27.67
C CYS A 275 6.89 -14.47 -29.04
N ARG A 276 6.22 -14.88 -30.13
CA ARG A 276 6.66 -14.58 -31.49
C ARG A 276 6.85 -13.09 -31.72
N SER A 277 5.88 -12.26 -31.31
CA SER A 277 5.97 -10.81 -31.45
C SER A 277 7.14 -10.23 -30.67
N LEU A 278 7.45 -10.75 -29.48
CA LEU A 278 8.64 -10.38 -28.72
C LEU A 278 9.94 -10.79 -29.44
N LEU A 279 10.01 -12.02 -29.96
CA LEU A 279 11.18 -12.54 -30.67
C LEU A 279 11.47 -11.81 -32.00
N ASP A 280 10.41 -11.30 -32.65
CA ASP A 280 10.52 -10.50 -33.88
C ASP A 280 10.96 -9.05 -33.60
N MET A 281 10.99 -8.60 -32.33
CA MET A 281 11.52 -7.28 -31.97
C MET A 281 13.03 -7.19 -32.19
N ARG A 282 13.49 -5.97 -32.49
CA ARG A 282 14.92 -5.65 -32.58
C ARG A 282 15.39 -4.88 -31.36
N GLU A 283 16.68 -4.97 -31.07
CA GLU A 283 17.29 -4.11 -30.06
C GLU A 283 17.24 -2.66 -30.56
N GLY A 284 16.60 -1.79 -29.78
CA GLY A 284 16.57 -0.35 -29.99
C GLY A 284 17.80 0.31 -29.37
N LYS A 285 17.80 1.66 -29.33
CA LYS A 285 18.81 2.40 -28.57
C LYS A 285 18.54 2.26 -27.08
N ASP A 286 19.60 2.24 -26.28
CA ASP A 286 19.50 2.36 -24.83
C ASP A 286 18.79 3.66 -24.46
N CYS A 287 18.00 3.62 -23.39
CA CYS A 287 17.29 4.79 -22.87
C CYS A 287 17.55 4.98 -21.38
N THR A 288 17.35 6.21 -20.93
CA THR A 288 17.44 6.56 -19.50
C THR A 288 16.07 6.96 -19.01
N LEU A 289 15.57 6.26 -18.00
CA LEU A 289 14.39 6.59 -17.22
C LEU A 289 14.79 7.59 -16.12
N VAL A 290 14.46 8.86 -16.33
CA VAL A 290 14.69 9.92 -15.34
C VAL A 290 13.45 10.05 -14.47
N ILE A 291 13.61 9.86 -13.17
CA ILE A 291 12.54 9.94 -12.18
C ILE A 291 12.54 11.35 -11.58
N ARG A 292 11.40 12.02 -11.53
CA ARG A 292 11.26 13.35 -10.92
C ARG A 292 10.03 13.43 -10.03
N GLU A 293 10.13 14.25 -9.01
CA GLU A 293 9.00 14.64 -8.19
C GLU A 293 8.36 15.94 -8.72
N ASP A 294 7.04 15.94 -8.88
CA ASP A 294 6.28 17.15 -9.14
C ASP A 294 6.13 17.94 -7.83
N LYS A 295 7.00 18.92 -7.61
CA LYS A 295 7.04 19.74 -6.39
C LYS A 295 5.71 20.39 -6.04
N ALA A 296 4.87 20.72 -7.04
CA ALA A 296 3.55 21.31 -6.78
C ALA A 296 2.61 20.28 -6.16
N LEU A 297 2.66 19.02 -6.61
CA LEU A 297 1.88 17.93 -6.05
C LEU A 297 2.45 17.46 -4.69
N ALA A 298 3.77 17.46 -4.55
CA ALA A 298 4.46 17.16 -3.30
C ALA A 298 4.06 18.12 -2.18
N LYS A 299 4.00 19.44 -2.46
CA LYS A 299 3.54 20.46 -1.50
C LYS A 299 2.14 20.18 -0.97
N HIS A 300 1.27 19.57 -1.78
CA HIS A 300 -0.08 19.19 -1.39
C HIS A 300 -0.19 17.79 -0.79
N ARG A 301 0.93 17.13 -0.50
CA ARG A 301 1.02 15.75 0.02
C ARG A 301 0.19 14.77 -0.82
N ILE A 302 0.15 14.98 -2.13
CA ILE A 302 -0.55 14.10 -3.06
C ILE A 302 0.32 12.86 -3.26
N PHE A 303 -0.28 11.69 -3.03
CA PHE A 303 0.39 10.39 -3.12
C PHE A 303 0.95 10.14 -4.53
N ASP A 304 0.16 10.44 -5.55
CA ASP A 304 0.58 10.40 -6.95
C ASP A 304 1.28 11.72 -7.31
N ARG A 305 2.60 11.78 -7.12
CA ARG A 305 3.40 13.00 -7.37
C ARG A 305 4.64 12.77 -8.23
N PHE A 306 4.92 11.55 -8.65
CA PHE A 306 6.11 11.25 -9.43
C PHE A 306 5.82 11.26 -10.92
N ARG A 307 6.81 11.68 -11.70
CA ARG A 307 6.79 11.63 -13.16
C ARG A 307 8.08 11.04 -13.66
N VAL A 308 8.01 10.51 -14.88
CA VAL A 308 9.16 9.91 -15.56
C VAL A 308 9.44 10.66 -16.87
N GLU A 309 10.71 10.75 -17.25
CA GLU A 309 11.15 11.24 -18.56
C GLU A 309 12.10 10.21 -19.18
N PHE A 310 11.97 9.97 -20.48
CA PHE A 310 12.83 9.06 -21.23
C PHE A 310 13.83 9.84 -22.10
N LYS A 311 15.11 9.75 -21.78
CA LYS A 311 16.19 10.19 -22.69
C LYS A 311 16.56 9.06 -23.65
N GLY A 312 16.90 9.39 -24.90
CA GLY A 312 17.36 8.41 -25.91
C GLY A 312 16.28 7.74 -26.76
N LEU A 313 15.00 7.89 -26.41
CA LEU A 313 13.88 7.40 -27.21
C LEU A 313 13.43 8.40 -28.28
N GLU A 314 13.00 7.88 -29.43
CA GLU A 314 12.43 8.66 -30.53
C GLU A 314 11.03 9.21 -30.16
N GLU A 315 10.64 10.37 -30.70
CA GLU A 315 9.36 11.04 -30.35
C GLU A 315 8.11 10.19 -30.62
N TYR A 316 8.17 9.27 -31.58
CA TYR A 316 7.04 8.42 -31.93
C TYR A 316 6.90 7.18 -31.03
N SER A 317 7.85 6.96 -30.10
CA SER A 317 7.86 5.84 -29.18
C SER A 317 6.57 5.77 -28.37
N SER A 318 6.06 4.56 -28.15
CA SER A 318 4.88 4.38 -27.29
C SER A 318 5.20 4.62 -25.81
N LEU A 319 6.44 4.34 -25.38
CA LEU A 319 6.92 4.54 -24.01
C LEU A 319 6.87 6.01 -23.58
N LYS A 320 7.06 6.95 -24.51
CA LYS A 320 6.94 8.41 -24.26
C LYS A 320 5.58 8.83 -23.70
N ARG A 321 4.52 8.03 -23.84
CA ARG A 321 3.21 8.33 -23.23
C ARG A 321 3.24 8.24 -21.71
N LEU A 322 4.15 7.46 -21.12
CA LEU A 322 4.31 7.36 -19.66
C LEU A 322 4.76 8.70 -19.06
N GLU A 323 5.41 9.57 -19.83
CA GLU A 323 5.83 10.91 -19.36
C GLU A 323 4.65 11.84 -19.03
N GLN A 324 3.46 11.52 -19.53
CA GLN A 324 2.24 12.29 -19.30
C GLN A 324 1.46 11.80 -18.08
N VAL A 325 1.92 10.72 -17.45
CA VAL A 325 1.26 10.06 -16.34
C VAL A 325 1.91 10.52 -15.05
N THR A 326 1.08 10.92 -14.08
CA THR A 326 1.54 11.09 -12.71
C THR A 326 1.36 9.77 -11.97
N MET A 327 2.42 9.32 -11.31
CA MET A 327 2.56 7.99 -10.75
C MET A 327 2.79 8.03 -9.25
N HIS A 328 2.42 6.95 -8.58
CA HIS A 328 2.87 6.68 -7.23
C HIS A 328 4.33 6.18 -7.24
N ILE A 329 5.10 6.39 -6.17
CA ILE A 329 6.50 5.93 -6.12
C ILE A 329 6.64 4.43 -6.37
N PHE A 330 5.74 3.59 -5.84
CA PHE A 330 5.74 2.14 -6.12
C PHE A 330 5.51 1.80 -7.60
N ASP A 331 4.76 2.61 -8.35
CA ASP A 331 4.60 2.38 -9.80
C ASP A 331 5.87 2.74 -10.57
N VAL A 332 6.54 3.82 -10.15
CA VAL A 332 7.84 4.21 -10.67
C VAL A 332 8.90 3.16 -10.33
N ALA A 333 8.87 2.64 -9.11
CA ALA A 333 9.77 1.59 -8.65
C ALA A 333 9.62 0.33 -9.51
N LEU A 334 8.38 -0.08 -9.85
CA LEU A 334 8.16 -1.17 -10.80
C LEU A 334 8.75 -0.90 -12.19
N LEU A 335 8.67 0.33 -12.71
CA LEU A 335 9.34 0.68 -13.98
C LEU A 335 10.86 0.66 -13.85
N ALA A 336 11.40 1.16 -12.75
CA ALA A 336 12.83 1.18 -12.47
C ALA A 336 13.40 -0.24 -12.37
N GLU A 337 12.60 -1.22 -11.92
CA GLU A 337 12.98 -2.63 -11.89
C GLU A 337 13.09 -3.27 -13.28
N CYS A 338 12.51 -2.67 -14.32
CA CYS A 338 12.62 -3.17 -15.69
C CYS A 338 14.00 -2.87 -16.28
N LYS A 339 14.86 -3.89 -16.42
CA LYS A 339 16.17 -3.76 -17.12
C LYS A 339 16.00 -3.45 -18.60
N GLN A 340 14.90 -3.92 -19.17
CA GLN A 340 14.48 -3.59 -20.53
C GLN A 340 13.01 -3.20 -20.55
N LEU A 341 12.66 -2.26 -21.44
CA LEU A 341 11.28 -1.90 -21.76
C LEU A 341 11.00 -2.19 -23.23
N VAL A 342 9.76 -2.61 -23.50
CA VAL A 342 9.31 -2.99 -24.85
C VAL A 342 8.48 -1.87 -25.47
N ASP A 343 8.84 -1.44 -26.67
CA ASP A 343 8.06 -0.53 -27.51
C ASP A 343 7.41 -1.31 -28.66
N THR A 344 6.18 -1.77 -28.41
CA THR A 344 5.40 -2.55 -29.38
C THR A 344 5.11 -1.79 -30.67
N ARG A 345 5.09 -0.46 -30.62
CA ARG A 345 4.81 0.38 -31.79
C ARG A 345 6.03 0.51 -32.68
N ALA A 346 7.22 0.65 -32.09
CA ALA A 346 8.47 0.66 -32.81
C ALA A 346 8.92 -0.76 -33.23
N GLY A 347 8.43 -1.78 -32.53
CA GLY A 347 8.92 -3.16 -32.66
C GLY A 347 10.31 -3.32 -32.06
N GLU A 348 10.59 -2.59 -30.98
CA GLU A 348 11.92 -2.50 -30.36
C GLU A 348 11.86 -2.83 -28.87
N TYR A 349 12.96 -3.34 -28.33
CA TYR A 349 13.20 -3.35 -26.89
C TYR A 349 14.41 -2.48 -26.57
N HIS A 350 14.35 -1.76 -25.46
CA HIS A 350 15.34 -0.77 -25.04
C HIS A 350 15.91 -1.19 -23.70
N ARG A 351 17.24 -1.19 -23.55
CA ARG A 351 17.88 -1.29 -22.23
C ARG A 351 17.63 0.01 -21.48
N VAL A 352 17.32 -0.11 -20.20
CA VAL A 352 16.91 1.02 -19.37
C VAL A 352 17.93 1.26 -18.26
N GLU A 353 18.60 2.39 -18.36
CA GLU A 353 19.30 3.00 -17.24
C GLU A 353 18.35 3.89 -16.44
N ILE A 354 18.62 4.05 -15.15
CA ILE A 354 17.79 4.85 -14.25
C ILE A 354 18.59 6.05 -13.73
N GLU A 355 17.95 7.21 -13.65
CA GLU A 355 18.53 8.45 -13.15
C GLU A 355 17.52 9.13 -12.22
N LEU A 356 17.96 9.56 -11.04
CA LEU A 356 17.14 10.37 -10.15
C LEU A 356 17.34 11.84 -10.50
N GLY A 357 16.24 12.55 -10.73
CA GLY A 357 16.22 14.01 -10.73
C GLY A 357 16.07 14.55 -9.31
N GLU A 358 15.61 15.79 -9.20
CA GLU A 358 15.28 16.39 -7.89
C GLU A 358 14.09 15.67 -7.26
N ILE A 359 14.35 14.94 -6.18
CA ILE A 359 13.38 14.19 -5.38
C ILE A 359 13.68 14.46 -3.90
N ASP A 360 12.65 14.72 -3.11
CA ASP A 360 12.77 14.75 -1.65
C ASP A 360 12.73 13.32 -1.10
N PHE A 361 13.89 12.81 -0.69
CA PHE A 361 14.02 11.46 -0.14
C PHE A 361 13.42 11.30 1.26
N SER A 362 13.28 12.38 2.03
CA SER A 362 12.79 12.33 3.42
C SER A 362 11.35 11.82 3.54
N GLN A 363 10.58 11.94 2.46
CA GLN A 363 9.17 11.56 2.40
C GLN A 363 8.92 10.27 1.61
N LEU A 364 9.97 9.53 1.22
CA LEU A 364 9.80 8.27 0.53
C LEU A 364 9.49 7.14 1.53
N PRO A 365 8.55 6.24 1.20
CA PRO A 365 8.40 5.00 1.95
C PRO A 365 9.63 4.11 1.74
N HIS A 366 9.81 3.10 2.58
CA HIS A 366 10.82 2.07 2.33
C HIS A 366 10.55 1.33 1.01
N LEU A 367 11.58 1.19 0.17
CA LEU A 367 11.51 0.60 -1.17
C LEU A 367 12.39 -0.66 -1.32
N SER A 368 12.69 -1.36 -0.22
CA SER A 368 13.59 -2.52 -0.21
C SER A 368 13.19 -3.68 -1.14
N GLU A 369 11.92 -3.76 -1.54
CA GLU A 369 11.42 -4.71 -2.54
C GLU A 369 11.80 -4.34 -4.01
N TYR A 370 12.38 -3.16 -4.21
CA TYR A 370 12.71 -2.55 -5.50
C TYR A 370 14.20 -2.19 -5.55
N GLU A 371 15.05 -3.22 -5.49
CA GLU A 371 16.51 -3.15 -5.32
C GLU A 371 17.19 -2.11 -6.23
N ARG A 372 16.80 -2.00 -7.52
CA ARG A 372 17.46 -1.06 -8.44
C ARG A 372 17.21 0.39 -8.05
N LEU A 373 15.99 0.72 -7.66
CA LEU A 373 15.64 2.08 -7.26
C LEU A 373 16.18 2.38 -5.86
N ASP A 374 16.05 1.44 -4.93
CA ASP A 374 16.52 1.57 -3.55
C ASP A 374 18.04 1.80 -3.52
N SER A 375 18.82 0.96 -4.23
CA SER A 375 20.27 1.12 -4.36
C SER A 375 20.68 2.47 -4.96
N LEU A 376 19.93 2.95 -5.96
CA LEU A 376 20.21 4.25 -6.59
C LEU A 376 19.92 5.42 -5.63
N ILE A 377 18.87 5.32 -4.81
CA ILE A 377 18.56 6.31 -3.78
C ILE A 377 19.66 6.32 -2.72
N GLU A 378 20.07 5.17 -2.21
CA GLU A 378 21.16 5.05 -1.24
C GLU A 378 22.48 5.62 -1.78
N GLU A 379 22.85 5.29 -3.02
CA GLU A 379 24.05 5.84 -3.68
C GLU A 379 23.96 7.37 -3.80
N THR A 380 22.78 7.91 -4.16
CA THR A 380 22.58 9.35 -4.32
C THR A 380 22.67 10.09 -3.00
N ILE A 381 22.09 9.55 -1.92
CA ILE A 381 22.18 10.11 -0.56
C ILE A 381 23.64 10.12 -0.11
N LEU A 382 24.35 8.98 -0.25
CA LEU A 382 25.76 8.86 0.13
C LEU A 382 26.65 9.86 -0.63
N MET A 383 26.40 10.06 -1.92
CA MET A 383 27.17 11.01 -2.75
C MET A 383 26.89 12.46 -2.38
N ALA A 384 25.66 12.80 -1.96
CA ALA A 384 25.34 14.12 -1.44
C ALA A 384 26.09 14.39 -0.12
N GLU A 385 26.05 13.44 0.82
CA GLU A 385 26.73 13.55 2.12
C GLU A 385 28.26 13.66 1.96
N LEU A 386 28.86 12.94 1.01
CA LEU A 386 30.31 13.01 0.73
C LEU A 386 30.70 14.27 -0.06
N GLY A 387 29.78 14.85 -0.83
CA GLY A 387 30.01 16.08 -1.61
C GLY A 387 30.25 17.30 -0.73
N ASP A 388 29.66 17.33 0.46
CA ASP A 388 29.81 18.41 1.44
C ASP A 388 31.14 18.34 2.22
N ASP A 389 31.84 17.19 2.21
CA ASP A 389 33.08 16.99 2.97
C ASP A 389 34.37 17.26 2.15
N TYR A 390 34.26 17.40 0.82
CA TYR A 390 35.39 17.74 -0.06
C TYR A 390 35.31 19.18 -0.55
N GLY A 391 35.61 20.12 0.36
CA GLY A 391 35.85 21.52 0.05
C GLY A 391 36.96 21.72 -0.99
N TYR A 392 36.56 21.86 -2.26
CA TYR A 392 37.36 22.55 -3.26
C TYR A 392 37.20 24.05 -3.03
N GLU A 393 38.29 24.70 -2.64
CA GLU A 393 38.48 26.16 -2.71
C GLU A 393 38.20 26.63 -4.15
N ASN A 394 36.95 26.99 -4.45
CA ASN A 394 36.62 27.81 -5.60
C ASN A 394 36.46 29.25 -5.13
N GLU A 395 37.11 30.15 -5.88
CA GLU A 395 37.04 31.60 -5.75
C GLU A 395 35.59 32.09 -5.54
N PRO A 396 35.37 33.18 -4.78
CA PRO A 396 34.03 33.65 -4.44
C PRO A 396 33.29 34.06 -5.72
N VAL A 397 32.45 33.16 -6.21
CA VAL A 397 31.28 33.53 -7.00
C VAL A 397 30.41 34.33 -6.05
N SER A 398 29.96 35.50 -6.48
CA SER A 398 29.11 36.37 -5.67
C SER A 398 27.86 35.61 -5.21
N ASP A 399 27.84 35.30 -3.92
CA ASP A 399 26.71 34.74 -3.18
C ASP A 399 25.55 35.74 -3.15
N GLU A 400 24.79 35.82 -4.23
CA GLU A 400 23.52 36.55 -4.21
C GLU A 400 22.29 35.70 -4.54
N ASP A 401 22.38 34.41 -4.92
CA ASP A 401 21.15 33.66 -5.28
C ASP A 401 21.16 32.14 -5.01
N ALA A 402 22.08 31.57 -4.23
CA ALA A 402 22.14 30.10 -4.11
C ALA A 402 22.72 29.55 -2.80
N TRP A 403 22.13 29.88 -1.65
CA TRP A 403 22.16 29.02 -0.46
C TRP A 403 20.87 29.25 0.31
N GLY A 404 19.96 28.28 0.27
CA GLY A 404 18.94 28.16 1.32
C GLY A 404 19.70 27.84 2.59
N THR A 405 19.83 28.84 3.45
CA THR A 405 20.25 28.67 4.83
C THR A 405 19.37 27.59 5.45
N ASP A 406 19.96 26.67 6.22
CA ASP A 406 19.26 25.86 7.22
C ASP A 406 18.55 26.83 8.15
N GLU A 407 17.37 27.27 7.73
CA GLU A 407 16.54 28.18 8.49
C GLU A 407 15.59 27.33 9.27
N ASP A 408 15.85 27.28 10.57
CA ASP A 408 14.98 26.67 11.56
C ASP A 408 13.54 27.10 11.29
N LEU A 409 12.63 26.12 11.24
CA LEU A 409 11.20 26.41 11.21
C LEU A 409 10.82 27.07 12.54
N VAL A 410 10.31 28.30 12.45
CA VAL A 410 9.83 29.07 13.60
C VAL A 410 8.32 28.95 13.68
N PHE A 411 7.82 28.74 14.89
CA PHE A 411 6.40 28.76 15.18
C PHE A 411 5.88 30.21 15.18
N LEU A 412 4.88 30.45 14.33
CA LEU A 412 4.30 31.77 14.11
C LEU A 412 3.02 31.99 14.90
N SER A 413 2.13 31.00 14.92
CA SER A 413 0.86 31.01 15.65
C SER A 413 0.19 29.64 15.58
N SER A 414 -0.67 29.32 16.52
CA SER A 414 -1.62 28.23 16.38
C SER A 414 -3.04 28.77 16.30
N HIS A 415 -3.92 28.06 15.60
CA HIS A 415 -5.33 28.40 15.59
C HIS A 415 -6.19 27.15 15.60
N ILE A 416 -7.28 27.26 16.35
CA ILE A 416 -8.28 26.20 16.41
C ILE A 416 -9.36 26.45 15.37
N LYS A 417 -9.58 25.43 14.54
CA LYS A 417 -10.75 25.34 13.67
C LYS A 417 -11.77 24.42 14.31
N VAL A 418 -12.88 24.99 14.76
CA VAL A 418 -14.03 24.22 15.25
C VAL A 418 -14.94 23.88 14.07
N GLY A 419 -15.01 22.60 13.72
CA GLY A 419 -15.91 22.08 12.69
C GLY A 419 -17.38 22.20 13.10
N ARG A 420 -18.29 22.07 12.12
CA ARG A 420 -19.76 22.17 12.32
C ARG A 420 -20.36 21.17 13.33
N ARG A 421 -19.57 20.22 13.83
CA ARG A 421 -19.94 19.17 14.79
C ARG A 421 -19.18 19.24 16.12
N GLY A 422 -18.51 20.36 16.42
CA GLY A 422 -17.70 20.49 17.64
C GLY A 422 -16.32 19.83 17.55
N LEU A 423 -15.97 19.26 16.39
CA LEU A 423 -14.63 18.75 16.10
C LEU A 423 -13.62 19.88 16.23
N VAL A 424 -12.66 19.71 17.13
CA VAL A 424 -11.55 20.66 17.30
C VAL A 424 -10.39 20.16 16.43
N THR A 425 -9.94 21.02 15.51
CA THR A 425 -8.70 20.84 14.78
C THR A 425 -7.73 21.93 15.22
N ILE A 426 -6.55 21.54 15.69
CA ILE A 426 -5.47 22.44 16.06
C ILE A 426 -4.50 22.51 14.88
N ILE A 427 -4.27 23.71 14.38
CA ILE A 427 -3.37 23.97 13.25
C ILE A 427 -2.24 24.86 13.77
N ALA A 428 -0.99 24.41 13.68
CA ALA A 428 0.16 25.31 13.82
C ALA A 428 0.53 25.87 12.47
N ARG A 429 0.89 27.14 12.50
CA ARG A 429 1.51 27.84 11.40
C ARG A 429 3.00 27.91 11.65
N LEU A 430 3.76 27.27 10.79
CA LEU A 430 5.22 27.29 10.81
C LEU A 430 5.71 28.08 9.61
N GLY A 431 6.74 28.89 9.80
CA GLY A 431 7.39 29.62 8.72
C GLY A 431 8.88 29.75 8.98
N LEU A 432 9.61 30.21 7.97
CA LEU A 432 11.04 30.44 8.10
C LEU A 432 11.31 31.70 8.93
N GLU A 433 12.40 31.71 9.72
CA GLU A 433 12.74 32.89 10.53
C GLU A 433 12.93 34.15 9.67
N SER A 434 13.48 34.00 8.47
CA SER A 434 13.77 35.08 7.53
C SER A 434 12.53 35.61 6.79
N ASP A 435 11.49 34.78 6.63
CA ASP A 435 10.29 35.10 5.85
C ASP A 435 9.01 34.60 6.55
N LYS A 436 8.62 35.31 7.60
CA LYS A 436 7.41 35.02 8.40
C LYS A 436 6.10 35.17 7.62
N ASP A 437 6.13 35.76 6.43
CA ASP A 437 4.97 35.88 5.54
C ASP A 437 4.81 34.63 4.65
N ASN A 438 5.84 33.80 4.52
CA ASN A 438 5.82 32.51 3.83
C ASN A 438 5.75 31.36 4.85
N TYR A 439 4.53 30.91 5.11
CA TYR A 439 4.25 29.91 6.14
C TYR A 439 3.43 28.74 5.57
N ASP A 440 3.54 27.59 6.22
CA ASP A 440 2.70 26.43 6.00
C ASP A 440 1.83 26.17 7.25
N ASP A 441 0.56 25.84 6.99
CA ASP A 441 -0.41 25.44 8.02
C ASP A 441 -0.35 23.92 8.17
N ILE A 442 0.18 23.44 9.31
CA ILE A 442 0.28 22.03 9.65
C ILE A 442 -0.85 21.69 10.63
N VAL A 443 -1.67 20.73 10.25
CA VAL A 443 -2.65 20.15 11.17
C VAL A 443 -1.89 19.30 12.18
N ILE A 444 -1.79 19.79 13.42
CA ILE A 444 -1.10 19.04 14.47
C ILE A 444 -2.06 18.12 15.20
N VAL A 445 -3.33 18.52 15.38
CA VAL A 445 -4.35 17.65 15.96
C VAL A 445 -5.60 17.69 15.11
N GLU A 446 -6.06 16.53 14.63
CA GLU A 446 -7.26 16.41 13.80
C GLU A 446 -8.35 15.58 14.51
N ASN A 447 -9.58 16.09 14.52
CA ASN A 447 -10.76 15.37 15.02
C ASN A 447 -10.71 14.99 16.51
N LEU A 448 -10.38 15.95 17.38
CA LEU A 448 -10.81 15.89 18.79
C LEU A 448 -12.34 15.89 18.82
N SER A 449 -12.93 14.70 18.69
CA SER A 449 -14.39 14.50 18.52
C SER A 449 -15.07 13.98 19.78
N HIS A 450 -14.33 13.36 20.68
CA HIS A 450 -14.93 12.40 21.61
C HIS A 450 -14.77 12.76 23.10
N HIS A 451 -14.02 13.80 23.48
CA HIS A 451 -13.87 14.17 24.90
C HIS A 451 -14.41 15.54 25.29
N VAL A 452 -14.71 16.41 24.31
CA VAL A 452 -15.26 17.77 24.58
C VAL A 452 -16.70 17.73 25.16
N HIS A 453 -17.30 16.55 25.36
CA HIS A 453 -18.67 16.46 25.84
C HIS A 453 -18.88 16.67 27.35
N GLU A 454 -17.82 16.74 28.16
CA GLU A 454 -17.92 17.05 29.60
C GLU A 454 -16.94 18.12 30.10
N GLY A 455 -16.29 18.85 29.18
CA GLY A 455 -15.36 19.93 29.53
C GLY A 455 -13.91 19.48 29.62
N ASP A 456 -13.61 18.19 29.74
CA ASP A 456 -12.24 17.68 29.88
C ASP A 456 -11.64 17.21 28.54
N VAL A 457 -10.42 17.64 28.27
CA VAL A 457 -9.57 17.21 27.15
C VAL A 457 -8.36 16.49 27.73
N VAL A 458 -8.10 15.26 27.29
CA VAL A 458 -6.94 14.48 27.76
C VAL A 458 -5.67 15.12 27.21
N SER A 459 -4.86 15.72 28.09
CA SER A 459 -3.65 16.46 27.76
C SER A 459 -2.62 15.56 27.05
N ASN A 460 -2.45 14.35 27.56
CA ASN A 460 -1.46 13.39 27.04
C ASN A 460 -1.69 13.01 25.57
N SER A 461 -2.93 12.77 25.13
CA SER A 461 -3.20 12.40 23.73
C SER A 461 -2.98 13.58 22.77
N ILE A 462 -3.16 14.82 23.23
CA ILE A 462 -2.80 15.99 22.44
C ILE A 462 -1.28 16.08 22.34
N TRP A 463 -0.56 15.96 23.46
CA TRP A 463 0.89 16.08 23.49
C TRP A 463 1.59 15.00 22.67
N GLU A 464 1.14 13.74 22.77
CA GLU A 464 1.66 12.63 21.94
C GLU A 464 1.45 12.87 20.44
N GLU A 465 0.28 13.39 20.04
CA GLU A 465 0.02 13.70 18.63
C GLU A 465 0.88 14.91 18.18
N ILE A 466 1.10 15.91 19.04
CA ILE A 466 2.03 17.02 18.76
C ILE A 466 3.45 16.49 18.55
N ASP A 467 3.98 15.69 19.48
CA ASP A 467 5.31 15.09 19.38
C ASP A 467 5.44 14.20 18.14
N HIS A 468 4.42 13.38 17.84
CA HIS A 468 4.42 12.52 16.65
C HIS A 468 4.43 13.32 15.35
N ARG A 469 3.63 14.39 15.27
CA ARG A 469 3.47 15.21 14.07
C ARG A 469 4.60 16.20 13.86
N LEU A 470 5.29 16.61 14.91
CA LEU A 470 6.41 17.55 14.83
C LEU A 470 7.77 16.86 14.92
N GLY A 471 7.85 15.64 15.46
CA GLY A 471 9.12 14.94 15.69
C GLY A 471 9.91 14.55 14.44
N HIS A 472 9.33 14.71 13.26
CA HIS A 472 9.99 14.53 11.97
C HIS A 472 10.29 15.85 11.25
N LEU A 473 9.97 17.00 11.86
CA LEU A 473 10.26 18.33 11.34
C LEU A 473 11.45 18.91 12.10
N ASP A 474 12.31 19.65 11.41
CA ASP A 474 13.44 20.34 12.01
C ASP A 474 12.99 21.62 12.75
N ILE A 475 12.38 21.41 13.91
CA ILE A 475 11.83 22.44 14.79
C ILE A 475 12.56 22.37 16.12
N SER A 476 13.08 23.50 16.59
CA SER A 476 13.76 23.53 17.89
C SER A 476 12.80 23.18 19.04
N SER A 477 13.32 22.58 20.11
CA SER A 477 12.51 22.28 21.31
C SER A 477 11.86 23.52 21.90
N VAL A 478 12.47 24.70 21.75
CA VAL A 478 11.92 25.99 22.20
C VAL A 478 10.66 26.35 21.43
N GLU A 479 10.60 26.07 20.13
CA GLU A 479 9.42 26.34 19.32
C GLU A 479 8.32 25.28 19.54
N ILE A 480 8.70 24.04 19.85
CA ILE A 480 7.75 23.00 20.31
C ILE A 480 7.11 23.41 21.65
N ASP A 481 7.89 23.90 22.62
CA ASP A 481 7.37 24.42 23.89
C ASP A 481 6.39 25.59 23.67
N ARG A 482 6.68 26.48 22.72
CA ARG A 482 5.77 27.58 22.36
C ARG A 482 4.47 27.09 21.72
N ILE A 483 4.51 26.00 20.94
CA ILE A 483 3.31 25.34 20.42
C ILE A 483 2.49 24.77 21.58
N TYR A 484 3.13 24.13 22.56
CA TYR A 484 2.47 23.61 23.75
C TYR A 484 1.75 24.73 24.53
N GLU A 485 2.46 25.81 24.85
CA GLU A 485 1.91 26.97 25.56
C GLU A 485 0.73 27.60 24.82
N GLU A 486 0.83 27.78 23.49
CA GLU A 486 -0.25 28.41 22.73
C GLU A 486 -1.46 27.47 22.57
N VAL A 487 -1.23 26.16 22.43
CA VAL A 487 -2.32 25.17 22.42
C VAL A 487 -3.04 25.14 23.76
N GLU A 488 -2.32 25.12 24.88
CA GLU A 488 -2.88 25.19 26.23
C GLU A 488 -3.72 26.46 26.41
N GLN A 489 -3.18 27.63 26.03
CA GLN A 489 -3.90 28.90 26.11
C GLN A 489 -5.19 28.92 25.28
N ILE A 490 -5.17 28.36 24.07
CA ILE A 490 -6.38 28.33 23.21
C ILE A 490 -7.42 27.36 23.78
N ILE A 491 -7.00 26.27 24.42
CA ILE A 491 -7.90 25.33 25.12
C ILE A 491 -8.56 26.05 26.30
N GLU A 492 -7.77 26.74 27.15
CA GLU A 492 -8.28 27.53 28.28
C GLU A 492 -9.24 28.64 27.85
N ASP A 493 -8.89 29.42 26.82
CA ASP A 493 -9.71 30.53 26.27
C ASP A 493 -11.08 30.06 25.75
N ARG A 494 -11.25 28.74 25.58
CA ARG A 494 -12.49 28.10 25.09
C ARG A 494 -13.29 27.42 26.18
N ASP A 495 -12.97 27.65 27.46
CA ASP A 495 -13.59 26.99 28.63
C ASP A 495 -13.47 25.45 28.56
N LEU A 496 -12.35 24.93 28.05
CA LEU A 496 -12.01 23.51 28.09
C LEU A 496 -10.98 23.28 29.21
N SER A 497 -11.17 22.27 30.07
CA SER A 497 -10.20 21.84 31.07
C SER A 497 -9.30 20.73 30.53
N LEU A 498 -8.01 20.76 30.89
CA LEU A 498 -7.08 19.66 30.64
C LEU A 498 -7.14 18.70 31.83
N SER A 499 -7.34 17.41 31.58
CA SER A 499 -7.27 16.37 32.61
C SER A 499 -5.99 15.55 32.46
N ASP A 500 -5.15 15.51 33.50
CA ASP A 500 -3.91 14.72 33.55
C ASP A 500 -4.15 13.24 33.91
N GLU A 501 -5.35 12.69 33.68
CA GLU A 501 -5.62 11.28 34.01
C GLU A 501 -4.86 10.36 33.04
N GLU A 502 -3.78 9.74 33.54
CA GLU A 502 -3.19 8.52 32.96
C GLU A 502 -4.23 7.38 33.09
N PHE A 503 -4.97 7.11 32.01
CA PHE A 503 -5.74 5.87 31.91
C PHE A 503 -4.75 4.72 31.61
N TYR A 504 -4.53 3.86 32.62
CA TYR A 504 -3.70 2.65 32.56
C TYR A 504 -4.39 1.49 31.83
#